data_AF-A0A2D6NC41-F1
#
_entry.id   AF-A0A2D6NC41-F1
#
_cell.length_a   1.000
_cell.length_b   1.000
_cell.length_c   1.000
_cell.angle_alpha   90.00
_cell.angle_beta   90.00
_cell.angle_gamma   90.00
#
_symmetry.space_group_name_H-M   'P 1'
#
loop_
_entity.id
_entity.type
_entity.pdbx_description
1 polymer ?
#
loop_
_entity_poly.entity_id
_entity_poly.type
_entity_poly.pdbx_seq_one_letter_code
_entity_poly.pdbx_strand_id
1 'polypeptide(L)'
;MASQNRDLRTYPLDRTTERMEITLRKNNTDYTITAKEYPSNKTFGSTQVSQNDLIIGIIQKLAENRKHVPLDITIENEARQSLGNKFCDLLEEIVYQHE
;
A
#
# COMPACT_ATOMS: atom_id res chain seq x y z
N MET A 1 19.91 23.24 -10.03
CA MET A 1 18.88 23.07 -8.98
C MET A 1 18.06 21.84 -9.34
N ALA A 2 18.30 20.71 -8.67
CA ALA A 2 17.55 19.48 -8.89
C ALA A 2 16.35 19.46 -7.95
N SER A 3 15.14 19.55 -8.51
CA SER A 3 13.90 19.35 -7.75
C SER A 3 13.88 17.89 -7.30
N GLN A 4 14.02 17.68 -5.99
CA GLN A 4 13.93 16.37 -5.34
C GLN A 4 12.47 15.91 -5.33
N ASN A 5 11.97 15.45 -6.48
CA ASN A 5 10.88 14.48 -6.48
C ASN A 5 11.47 13.19 -5.91
N ARG A 6 11.32 12.98 -4.60
CA ARG A 6 11.39 11.64 -4.02
C ARG A 6 10.17 10.88 -4.55
N ASP A 7 10.29 10.36 -5.77
CA ASP A 7 9.53 9.19 -6.14
C ASP A 7 9.86 8.12 -5.10
N LEU A 8 8.87 7.74 -4.29
CA LEU A 8 8.92 6.51 -3.51
C LEU A 8 9.47 5.45 -4.45
N ARG A 9 10.54 4.75 -4.05
CA ARG A 9 11.27 3.82 -4.92
C ARG A 9 10.28 2.89 -5.62
N THR A 10 9.99 3.15 -6.89
CA THR A 10 9.28 2.22 -7.76
C THR A 10 10.29 1.18 -8.16
N TYR A 11 10.59 0.25 -7.25
CA TYR A 11 11.19 -1.00 -7.66
C TYR A 11 10.25 -1.63 -8.68
N PRO A 12 10.72 -2.01 -9.88
CA PRO A 12 9.87 -2.78 -10.78
C PRO A 12 9.40 -4.01 -10.01
N LEU A 13 8.09 -4.11 -9.76
CA LEU A 13 7.50 -5.23 -9.02
C LEU A 13 7.91 -6.52 -9.73
N ASP A 14 8.84 -7.26 -9.13
CA ASP A 14 9.20 -8.59 -9.62
C ASP A 14 8.06 -9.55 -9.28
N ARG A 15 7.11 -9.62 -10.23
CA ARG A 15 5.90 -10.47 -10.14
C ARG A 15 6.21 -11.97 -10.14
N THR A 16 7.48 -12.36 -10.23
CA THR A 16 7.90 -13.75 -10.20
C THR A 16 8.29 -14.24 -8.80
N THR A 17 8.50 -13.32 -7.85
CA THR A 17 8.85 -13.63 -6.46
C THR A 17 7.61 -13.61 -5.55
N GLU A 18 7.64 -14.40 -4.47
CA GLU A 18 6.56 -14.43 -3.48
C GLU A 18 6.49 -13.09 -2.74
N ARG A 19 5.46 -12.28 -3.01
CA ARG A 19 5.27 -10.94 -2.43
C ARG A 19 3.79 -10.62 -2.30
N MET A 20 3.45 -9.72 -1.39
CA MET A 20 2.11 -9.18 -1.22
C MET A 20 2.11 -7.70 -1.63
N GLU A 21 1.23 -7.32 -2.55
CA GLU A 21 0.98 -5.92 -2.92
C GLU A 21 -0.31 -5.45 -2.24
N ILE A 22 -0.25 -4.36 -1.48
CA ILE A 22 -1.43 -3.62 -1.02
C ILE A 22 -1.59 -2.39 -1.87
N THR A 23 -2.72 -2.29 -2.57
CA THR A 23 -3.10 -1.11 -3.35
C THR A 23 -4.10 -0.25 -2.59
N LEU A 24 -3.81 1.05 -2.47
CA LEU A 24 -4.71 2.08 -1.94
C LEU A 24 -5.27 2.92 -3.07
N ARG A 25 -6.58 2.83 -3.27
CA ARG A 25 -7.35 3.67 -4.21
C ARG A 25 -8.24 4.64 -3.45
N LYS A 26 -8.38 5.87 -3.92
CA LYS A 26 -9.39 6.81 -3.41
C LYS A 26 -10.68 6.64 -4.19
N ASN A 27 -11.81 6.53 -3.49
CA ASN A 27 -13.16 6.45 -4.03
C ASN A 27 -14.00 7.55 -3.40
N ASN A 28 -14.08 8.72 -4.06
CA ASN A 28 -14.72 9.93 -3.55
C ASN A 28 -14.15 10.38 -2.19
N THR A 29 -14.87 10.16 -1.09
CA THR A 29 -14.48 10.51 0.28
C THR A 29 -13.78 9.36 1.01
N ASP A 30 -13.93 8.14 0.50
CA ASP A 30 -13.39 6.93 1.12
C ASP A 30 -12.18 6.41 0.34
N TYR A 31 -11.56 5.39 0.92
CA TYR A 31 -10.44 4.68 0.33
C TYR A 31 -10.77 3.20 0.23
N THR A 32 -10.22 2.54 -0.78
CA THR A 32 -10.34 1.10 -0.97
C THR A 32 -8.98 0.48 -0.91
N ILE A 33 -8.84 -0.49 -0.01
CA ILE A 33 -7.64 -1.27 0.22
C ILE A 33 -7.83 -2.61 -0.47
N THR A 34 -6.96 -2.93 -1.42
CA THR A 34 -6.94 -4.24 -2.09
C THR A 34 -5.61 -4.91 -1.80
N ALA A 35 -5.61 -6.19 -1.47
CA ALA A 35 -4.37 -6.96 -1.34
C ALA A 35 -4.29 -7.97 -2.48
N LYS A 36 -3.08 -8.17 -3.02
CA LYS A 36 -2.82 -9.06 -4.13
C LYS A 36 -1.51 -9.77 -3.92
N GLU A 37 -1.53 -11.09 -4.03
CA GLU A 37 -0.33 -11.90 -3.91
C GLU A 37 0.25 -12.23 -5.27
N TYR A 38 1.58 -12.15 -5.37
CA TYR A 38 2.37 -12.65 -6.48
C TYR A 38 3.22 -13.84 -6.02
N PRO A 39 3.53 -14.80 -6.92
CA PRO A 39 3.12 -14.87 -8.33
C PRO A 39 1.71 -15.44 -8.53
N SER A 40 1.03 -15.88 -7.46
CA SER A 40 -0.29 -16.54 -7.56
C SER A 40 -1.38 -15.68 -8.20
N ASN A 41 -1.14 -14.36 -8.29
CA ASN A 41 -2.05 -13.35 -8.81
C ASN A 41 -3.41 -13.38 -8.09
N LYS A 42 -3.41 -13.88 -6.85
CA LYS A 42 -4.59 -14.03 -6.01
C LYS A 42 -4.93 -12.68 -5.40
N THR A 43 -6.06 -12.13 -5.80
CA THR A 43 -6.61 -10.92 -5.18
C THR A 43 -7.40 -11.30 -3.95
N PHE A 44 -7.06 -10.69 -2.82
CA PHE A 44 -7.84 -10.76 -1.59
C PHE A 44 -8.84 -9.60 -1.60
N GLY A 45 -10.07 -9.88 -1.15
CA GLY A 45 -11.21 -8.96 -1.29
C GLY A 45 -10.90 -7.53 -0.85
N SER A 46 -11.56 -6.56 -1.48
CA SER A 46 -11.35 -5.14 -1.20
C SER A 46 -12.08 -4.69 0.06
N THR A 47 -11.43 -3.86 0.87
CA THR A 47 -12.04 -3.24 2.06
C THR A 47 -12.18 -1.74 1.83
N GLN A 48 -13.39 -1.19 1.97
CA GLN A 48 -13.61 0.26 1.93
C GLN A 48 -13.50 0.85 3.34
N VAL A 49 -12.71 1.91 3.49
CA VAL A 49 -12.42 2.55 4.77
C VAL A 49 -12.39 4.07 4.64
N SER A 50 -12.70 4.77 5.73
CA SER A 50 -12.56 6.22 5.80
C SER A 50 -11.09 6.64 5.85
N GLN A 51 -10.79 7.93 5.64
CA GLN A 51 -9.42 8.45 5.78
C GLN A 51 -8.84 8.20 7.18
N ASN A 52 -9.66 8.34 8.23
CA ASN A 52 -9.22 8.20 9.62
C ASN A 52 -8.90 6.75 9.97
N ASP A 53 -9.61 5.81 9.33
CA ASP A 53 -9.45 4.38 9.56
C ASP A 53 -8.47 3.72 8.58
N LEU A 54 -7.85 4.50 7.69
CA LEU A 54 -7.05 3.96 6.59
C LEU A 54 -5.85 3.14 7.08
N ILE A 55 -5.13 3.63 8.09
CA ILE A 55 -3.99 2.91 8.68
C ILE A 55 -4.46 1.60 9.32
N ILE A 56 -5.55 1.66 10.09
CA ILE A 56 -6.12 0.49 10.76
C ILE A 56 -6.57 -0.53 9.71
N GLY A 57 -7.22 -0.08 8.64
CA GLY A 57 -7.64 -0.93 7.53
C GLY A 57 -6.47 -1.62 6.83
N ILE A 58 -5.34 -0.92 6.65
CA ILE A 58 -4.13 -1.51 6.05
C ILE A 58 -3.57 -2.59 6.98
N ILE A 59 -3.43 -2.29 8.27
CA ILE A 59 -2.94 -3.24 9.28
C ILE A 59 -3.86 -4.47 9.37
N GLN A 60 -5.19 -4.27 9.34
CA GLN A 60 -6.16 -5.36 9.33
C GLN A 60 -6.01 -6.21 8.07
N LYS A 61 -5.86 -5.59 6.90
CA LYS A 61 -5.62 -6.31 5.64
C LYS A 61 -4.32 -7.13 5.68
N LEU A 62 -3.27 -6.58 6.29
CA LEU A 62 -2.02 -7.31 6.52
C LEU A 62 -2.21 -8.48 7.48
N ALA A 63 -2.94 -8.27 8.57
CA ALA A 63 -3.22 -9.32 9.56
C ALA A 63 -4.12 -10.44 9.03
N GLU A 64 -5.03 -10.16 8.09
CA GLU A 64 -5.79 -11.18 7.35
C GLU A 64 -4.89 -12.03 6.46
N ASN A 65 -3.79 -11.44 5.98
CA ASN A 65 -2.87 -12.05 5.01
C ASN A 65 -1.49 -12.31 5.63
N ARG A 66 -1.46 -12.86 6.86
CA ARG A 66 -0.25 -13.27 7.61
C ARG A 66 0.58 -14.31 6.85
N LYS A 67 1.28 -13.86 5.81
CA LYS A 67 2.35 -14.57 5.15
C LYS A 67 3.63 -13.81 5.45
N HIS A 68 4.70 -14.54 5.80
CA HIS A 68 6.05 -14.00 5.88
C HIS A 68 6.61 -13.77 4.47
N VAL A 69 5.97 -12.88 3.71
CA VAL A 69 6.40 -12.47 2.36
C VAL A 69 6.63 -10.97 2.35
N PRO A 70 7.59 -10.47 1.56
CA PRO A 70 7.81 -9.03 1.38
C PRO A 70 6.52 -8.31 0.98
N LEU A 71 6.30 -7.14 1.59
CA LEU A 71 5.13 -6.30 1.38
C LEU A 71 5.49 -5.10 0.50
N ASP A 72 4.73 -4.90 -0.57
CA ASP A 72 4.75 -3.68 -1.39
C ASP A 72 3.45 -2.90 -1.15
N ILE A 73 3.55 -1.59 -0.90
CA ILE A 73 2.37 -0.71 -0.82
C ILE A 73 2.36 0.23 -2.03
N THR A 74 1.32 0.10 -2.84
CA THR A 74 1.05 0.95 -4.01
C THR A 74 -0.06 1.95 -3.65
N ILE A 75 0.26 3.24 -3.66
CA ILE A 75 -0.72 4.31 -3.40
C ILE A 75 -1.03 5.02 -4.72
N GLU A 76 -2.30 4.97 -5.16
CA GLU A 76 -2.70 5.65 -6.40
C GLU A 76 -2.58 7.18 -6.26
N ASN A 77 -2.33 7.87 -7.37
CA ASN A 77 -2.00 9.29 -7.39
C ASN A 77 -3.05 10.17 -6.68
N GLU A 78 -4.35 9.89 -6.87
CA GLU A 78 -5.43 10.62 -6.20
C GLU A 78 -5.45 10.41 -4.69
N ALA A 79 -5.14 9.18 -4.23
CA ALA A 79 -5.00 8.88 -2.81
C ALA A 79 -3.78 9.61 -2.24
N ARG A 80 -2.64 9.57 -2.94
CA ARG A 80 -1.40 10.25 -2.54
C ARG A 80 -1.59 11.77 -2.40
N GLN A 81 -2.26 12.40 -3.36
CA GLN A 81 -2.58 13.84 -3.30
C GLN A 81 -3.49 14.19 -2.13
N SER A 82 -4.44 13.31 -1.80
CA SER A 82 -5.38 13.53 -0.70
C SER A 82 -4.80 13.29 0.68
N LEU A 83 -3.93 12.30 0.83
CA LEU A 83 -3.33 11.89 2.10
C LEU A 83 -2.11 12.74 2.45
N GLY A 84 -1.46 13.31 1.44
CA GLY A 84 -0.26 14.12 1.59
C GLY A 84 0.99 13.28 1.88
N ASN A 85 2.15 13.94 1.81
CA ASN A 85 3.46 13.26 1.94
C ASN A 85 3.68 12.65 3.33
N LYS A 86 3.27 13.34 4.40
CA LYS A 86 3.45 12.86 5.78
C LYS A 86 2.78 11.50 6.05
N PHE A 87 1.64 11.24 5.41
CA PHE A 87 0.96 9.94 5.53
C PHE A 87 1.72 8.84 4.79
N CYS A 88 2.25 9.15 3.61
CA CYS A 88 3.05 8.22 2.82
C CYS A 88 4.38 7.90 3.50
N ASP A 89 5.02 8.90 4.11
CA ASP A 89 6.24 8.73 4.91
C ASP A 89 5.99 7.78 6.10
N LEU A 90 4.87 7.95 6.82
CA LEU A 90 4.46 7.07 7.91
C LEU A 90 4.21 5.62 7.44
N LEU A 91 3.61 5.44 6.26
CA LEU A 91 3.41 4.11 5.69
C LEU A 91 4.73 3.43 5.32
N GLU A 92 5.67 4.18 4.75
CA GLU A 92 7.01 3.68 4.43
C GLU A 92 7.75 3.22 5.70
N GLU A 93 7.64 3.98 6.80
CA GLU A 93 8.18 3.59 8.10
C GLU A 93 7.54 2.31 8.65
N ILE A 94 6.23 2.12 8.51
CA ILE A 94 5.52 0.92 8.99
C ILE A 94 5.95 -0.33 8.20
N VAL A 95 6.10 -0.21 6.88
CA VAL A 95 6.56 -1.30 6.03
C VAL A 95 8.00 -1.68 6.38
N TYR A 96 8.87 -0.68 6.52
CA TYR A 96 10.29 -0.89 6.84
C TYR A 96 10.51 -1.54 8.22
N GLN A 97 9.64 -1.30 9.21
CA GLN A 97 9.71 -1.98 10.51
C GLN A 97 9.23 -3.45 10.47
N HIS A 98 8.58 -3.87 9.38
CA HIS A 98 8.07 -5.22 9.19
C HIS A 98 8.99 -6.12 8.34
N GLU A 99 10.05 -5.56 7.75
CA GLU A 99 11.21 -6.29 7.21
C GLU A 99 12.27 -6.55 8.31
#